data_AF-A0A3C0G599-F1
#
_entry.id   AF-A0A3C0G599-F1
#
_cell.length_a   1.000
_cell.length_b   1.000
_cell.length_c   1.000
_cell.angle_alpha   90.00
_cell.angle_beta   90.00
_cell.angle_gamma   90.00
#
_symmetry.space_group_name_H-M   'P 1'
#
loop_
_entity.id
_entity.type
_entity.pdbx_description
1 polymer ?
#
loop_
_entity_poly.entity_id
_entity_poly.type
_entity_poly.pdbx_seq_one_letter_code
_entity_poly.pdbx_strand_id
1 'polypeptide(L)'
;LYVVPHRDEYSETVGYHIKGPNKSALFIPDIDKWDKWDKNIIEEIQKVDYAFLDATFYSGKEINNRDIGEIPHPFIIESLESFKGLTDMEKSKIVFIHFNHTNPLLNPESEESKFVLEQGFKIGRLNDVFKL
;
A
#
# COMPACT_ATOMS: atom_id res chain seq x y z
N LEU A 1 -13.58 2.00 12.40
CA LEU A 1 -13.84 1.28 11.15
C LEU A 1 -13.89 2.33 10.06
N TYR A 2 -13.17 2.16 8.95
CA TYR A 2 -13.25 3.07 7.81
C TYR A 2 -13.76 2.31 6.59
N VAL A 3 -14.70 2.91 5.88
CA VAL A 3 -15.18 2.40 4.60
C VAL A 3 -14.13 2.77 3.54
N VAL A 4 -13.59 1.78 2.84
CA VAL A 4 -12.66 1.98 1.73
C VAL A 4 -13.44 1.70 0.44
N PRO A 5 -13.37 2.58 -0.59
CA PRO A 5 -14.11 2.39 -1.83
C PRO A 5 -13.64 1.11 -2.54
N HIS A 6 -14.60 0.22 -2.84
CA HIS A 6 -14.44 -0.96 -3.69
C HIS A 6 -15.75 -1.26 -4.46
N ARG A 7 -15.66 -1.89 -5.64
CA ARG A 7 -16.77 -2.07 -6.59
C ARG A 7 -17.96 -2.86 -6.00
N ASP A 8 -19.17 -2.46 -6.42
CA ASP A 8 -20.52 -2.89 -6.03
C ASP A 8 -20.92 -4.39 -6.22
N GLU A 9 -20.10 -5.35 -5.80
CA GLU A 9 -20.58 -6.73 -5.52
C GLU A 9 -19.91 -7.29 -4.25
N TYR A 10 -20.40 -6.85 -3.08
CA TYR A 10 -20.14 -7.43 -1.75
C TYR A 10 -18.67 -7.71 -1.35
N SER A 11 -17.79 -6.72 -1.46
CA SER A 11 -16.58 -6.65 -0.63
C SER A 11 -16.48 -5.26 -0.01
N GLU A 12 -16.97 -5.13 1.22
CA GLU A 12 -16.68 -3.99 2.08
C GLU A 12 -15.19 -4.03 2.42
N THR A 13 -14.33 -3.53 1.53
CA THR A 13 -12.93 -3.34 1.88
C THR A 13 -12.89 -2.29 2.99
N VAL A 14 -12.30 -2.65 4.12
CA VAL A 14 -12.26 -1.81 5.32
C VAL A 14 -10.83 -1.52 5.72
N GLY A 15 -10.55 -0.26 5.96
CA GLY A 15 -9.30 0.21 6.52
C GLY A 15 -9.36 0.18 8.04
N TYR A 16 -8.30 -0.29 8.68
CA TYR A 16 -8.20 -0.35 10.14
C TYR A 16 -7.14 0.61 10.67
N HIS A 17 -7.49 1.30 11.75
CA HIS A 17 -6.51 1.93 12.62
C HIS A 17 -6.37 1.06 13.87
N ILE A 18 -5.24 0.38 13.98
CA ILE A 18 -4.94 -0.57 15.06
C ILE A 18 -4.12 0.18 16.11
N LYS A 19 -4.57 0.17 17.36
CA LYS A 19 -3.85 0.78 18.48
C LYS A 19 -3.36 -0.31 19.42
N GLY A 20 -2.05 -0.52 19.45
CA GLY A 20 -1.39 -1.38 20.42
C GLY A 20 -0.99 -0.64 21.69
N PRO A 21 -0.34 -1.34 22.63
CA PRO A 21 0.11 -0.75 23.88
C PRO A 21 1.18 0.33 23.69
N ASN A 22 2.02 0.23 22.65
CA ASN A 22 3.16 1.15 22.46
C ASN A 22 3.20 1.79 21.07
N LYS A 23 2.57 1.17 20.08
CA LYS A 23 2.57 1.58 18.69
C LYS A 23 1.19 1.41 18.06
N SER A 24 1.03 2.04 16.91
CA SER A 24 -0.19 2.08 16.13
C SER A 24 0.09 1.73 14.67
N ALA A 25 -0.92 1.17 14.01
CA ALA A 25 -0.83 0.82 12.61
C ALA A 25 -2.06 1.26 11.82
N LEU A 26 -1.83 1.82 10.65
CA LEU A 26 -2.82 1.90 9.58
C LEU A 26 -2.73 0.62 8.76
N PHE A 27 -3.84 -0.05 8.51
CA PHE A 27 -3.89 -1.29 7.73
C PHE A 27 -4.96 -1.16 6.66
N ILE A 28 -4.52 -1.00 5.41
CA ILE A 28 -5.34 -0.86 4.20
C ILE A 28 -4.82 -1.90 3.22
N PRO A 29 -5.29 -3.15 3.29
CA PRO A 29 -4.76 -4.24 2.47
C PRO A 29 -5.20 -4.13 1.01
N ASP A 30 -6.30 -3.44 0.75
CA ASP A 30 -6.92 -3.31 -0.55
C ASP A 30 -7.58 -1.92 -0.61
N ILE A 31 -7.48 -1.23 -1.75
CA ILE A 31 -8.13 0.04 -2.03
C ILE A 31 -8.22 0.30 -3.53
N ASP A 32 -9.34 0.87 -4.00
CA ASP A 32 -9.51 1.23 -5.41
C ASP A 32 -8.48 2.26 -5.89
N LYS A 33 -8.46 3.44 -5.27
CA LYS A 33 -7.49 4.52 -5.50
C LYS A 33 -7.44 5.42 -4.26
N TRP A 34 -6.29 6.03 -3.99
CA TRP A 34 -6.11 6.94 -2.85
C TRP A 34 -7.00 8.18 -2.92
N ASP A 35 -7.23 8.72 -4.12
CA ASP A 35 -8.03 9.93 -4.35
C ASP A 35 -9.55 9.70 -4.24
N LYS A 36 -9.99 8.44 -4.34
CA LYS A 36 -11.38 8.04 -4.09
C LYS A 36 -11.68 7.87 -2.61
N TRP A 37 -10.66 7.77 -1.76
CA TRP A 37 -10.86 7.67 -0.32
C TRP A 37 -11.28 9.02 0.24
N ASP A 38 -12.24 9.04 1.15
CA ASP A 38 -12.76 10.25 1.81
C ASP A 38 -11.76 10.90 2.78
N LYS A 39 -10.56 10.32 2.90
CA LYS A 39 -9.47 10.74 3.76
C LYS A 39 -8.20 10.98 2.98
N ASN A 40 -7.39 11.89 3.50
CA ASN A 40 -6.04 12.12 3.00
C ASN A 40 -5.09 11.04 3.54
N ILE A 41 -4.63 10.14 2.66
CA ILE A 41 -3.70 9.07 3.01
C ILE A 41 -2.39 9.59 3.65
N ILE A 42 -1.89 10.75 3.23
CA ILE A 42 -0.67 11.36 3.77
C ILE A 42 -0.87 11.71 5.26
N GLU A 43 -2.01 12.32 5.59
CA GLU A 43 -2.35 12.67 6.97
C GLU A 43 -2.58 11.43 7.83
N GLU A 44 -3.14 10.36 7.26
CA GLU A 44 -3.35 9.11 8.01
C GLU A 44 -2.03 8.37 8.28
N ILE A 45 -1.08 8.36 7.34
CA ILE A 45 0.28 7.81 7.55
C ILE A 45 1.02 8.55 8.67
N GLN A 46 0.84 9.87 8.76
CA GLN A 46 1.46 10.70 9.79
C GLN A 46 1.04 10.32 11.22
N LYS A 47 -0.19 9.82 11.39
CA LYS A 47 -0.80 9.52 12.68
C LYS A 47 -0.38 8.17 13.27
N VAL A 48 0.32 7.34 12.51
CA VAL A 48 0.64 5.95 12.90
C VAL A 48 2.15 5.67 12.93
N ASP A 49 2.52 4.56 13.55
CA ASP A 49 3.91 4.06 13.59
C ASP A 49 4.22 3.12 12.42
N TYR A 50 3.20 2.43 11.90
CA TYR A 50 3.28 1.61 10.69
C TYR A 50 2.09 1.88 9.77
N ALA A 51 2.31 1.85 8.46
CA ALA A 51 1.24 1.90 7.48
C ALA A 51 1.38 0.70 6.53
N PHE A 52 0.53 -0.29 6.69
CA PHE A 52 0.45 -1.45 5.81
C PHE A 52 -0.51 -1.13 4.68
N LEU A 53 0.02 -0.90 3.48
CA LEU A 53 -0.73 -0.35 2.35
C LEU A 53 -0.79 -1.32 1.18
N ASP A 54 -1.91 -1.30 0.47
CA ASP A 54 -2.14 -2.04 -0.77
C ASP A 54 -1.02 -1.75 -1.78
N ALA A 55 -0.56 -2.82 -2.40
CA ALA A 55 0.43 -2.85 -3.44
C ALA A 55 0.16 -4.00 -4.42
N THR A 56 -1.12 -4.27 -4.70
CA THR A 56 -1.56 -5.37 -5.57
C THR A 56 -0.75 -5.45 -6.85
N PHE A 57 -0.61 -4.33 -7.58
CA PHE A 57 0.16 -4.26 -8.82
C PHE A 57 1.25 -3.19 -8.71
N TYR A 58 2.45 -3.49 -9.20
CA TYR A 58 3.53 -2.51 -9.31
C TYR A 58 3.26 -1.46 -10.39
N SER A 59 2.77 -1.88 -11.56
CA SER A 59 2.48 -1.06 -12.73
C SER A 59 1.47 -1.75 -13.66
N GLY A 60 0.94 -0.99 -14.62
CA GLY A 60 0.09 -1.53 -15.68
C GLY A 60 0.74 -2.63 -16.54
N LYS A 61 2.07 -2.80 -16.51
CA LYS A 61 2.77 -3.84 -17.30
C LYS A 61 2.50 -5.26 -16.80
N GLU A 62 2.15 -5.43 -15.53
CA GLU A 62 1.80 -6.74 -14.96
C GLU A 62 0.44 -7.23 -15.43
N ILE A 63 -0.41 -6.28 -15.82
CA ILE A 63 -1.74 -6.57 -16.28
C ILE A 63 -1.63 -6.77 -17.79
N ASN A 64 -1.97 -7.99 -18.22
CA ASN A 64 -2.01 -8.38 -19.64
C ASN A 64 -3.08 -7.55 -20.42
N ASN A 65 -3.72 -8.11 -21.45
CA ASN A 65 -4.74 -7.44 -22.31
C ASN A 65 -6.03 -6.92 -21.60
N ARG A 66 -6.00 -6.53 -20.32
CA ARG A 66 -7.10 -5.84 -19.65
C ARG A 66 -6.94 -4.33 -19.79
N ASP A 67 -8.05 -3.62 -19.79
CA ASP A 67 -8.03 -2.16 -19.78
C ASP A 67 -7.49 -1.66 -18.45
N ILE A 68 -6.35 -0.96 -18.48
CA ILE A 68 -5.66 -0.42 -17.31
C ILE A 68 -6.56 0.55 -16.55
N GLY A 69 -7.44 1.28 -17.27
CA GLY A 69 -8.36 2.25 -16.67
C GLY A 69 -9.45 1.63 -15.82
N GLU A 70 -9.73 0.34 -15.99
CA GLU A 70 -10.77 -0.39 -15.25
C GLU A 70 -10.24 -1.10 -14.01
N ILE A 71 -8.95 -1.02 -13.71
CA ILE A 71 -8.33 -1.79 -12.63
C ILE A 71 -8.41 -0.99 -11.33
N PRO A 72 -9.21 -1.47 -10.36
CA PRO A 72 -9.50 -0.71 -9.16
C PRO A 72 -8.41 -0.95 -8.12
N HIS A 73 -7.16 -0.56 -8.41
CA HIS A 73 -6.07 -0.49 -7.43
C HIS A 73 -5.09 0.64 -7.79
N PRO A 74 -4.49 1.35 -6.81
CA PRO A 74 -3.35 2.21 -7.09
C PRO A 74 -2.15 1.35 -7.46
N PHE A 75 -1.43 1.73 -8.52
CA PHE A 75 -0.15 1.10 -8.79
C PHE A 75 0.87 1.51 -7.73
N ILE A 76 1.85 0.64 -7.42
CA ILE A 76 2.96 1.03 -6.54
C ILE A 76 3.63 2.29 -7.09
N ILE A 77 3.90 2.37 -8.40
CA ILE A 77 4.50 3.57 -9.01
C ILE A 77 3.66 4.86 -8.79
N GLU A 78 2.33 4.77 -8.78
CA GLU A 78 1.44 5.90 -8.48
C GLU A 78 1.50 6.28 -7.00
N SER A 79 1.60 5.27 -6.13
CA SER A 79 1.74 5.45 -4.69
C SER A 79 3.09 6.10 -4.34
N LEU A 80 4.19 5.66 -4.94
CA LEU A 80 5.52 6.27 -4.76
C LEU A 80 5.50 7.75 -5.13
N GLU A 81 4.86 8.10 -6.25
CA GLU A 81 4.72 9.49 -6.70
C GLU A 81 3.85 10.31 -5.72
N SER A 82 2.75 9.74 -5.25
CA SER A 82 1.87 10.37 -4.25
C SER A 82 2.60 10.62 -2.92
N PHE A 83 3.52 9.74 -2.56
CA PHE A 83 4.27 9.76 -1.29
C PHE A 83 5.62 10.46 -1.38
N LYS A 84 6.01 10.99 -2.55
CA LYS A 84 7.35 11.57 -2.78
C LYS A 84 7.70 12.69 -1.80
N GLY A 85 6.70 13.47 -1.38
CA GLY A 85 6.83 14.61 -0.46
C GLY A 85 6.92 14.24 1.02
N LEU A 86 6.74 12.97 1.38
CA LEU A 86 6.96 12.50 2.75
C LEU A 86 8.44 12.58 3.13
N THR A 87 8.70 12.82 4.41
CA THR A 87 10.05 12.71 4.98
C THR A 87 10.52 11.26 4.99
N ASP A 88 11.83 11.03 5.05
CA ASP A 88 12.40 9.67 5.14
C ASP A 88 11.85 8.89 6.34
N MET A 89 11.58 9.59 7.45
CA MET A 89 10.98 9.00 8.64
C MET A 89 9.57 8.48 8.35
N GLU A 90 8.73 9.25 7.67
CA GLU A 90 7.37 8.85 7.29
C GLU A 90 7.38 7.72 6.24
N LYS A 91 8.24 7.80 5.22
CA LYS A 91 8.40 6.74 4.21
C LYS A 91 8.77 5.41 4.86
N SER A 92 9.65 5.44 5.87
CA SER A 92 10.08 4.24 6.60
C SER A 92 8.96 3.56 7.39
N LYS A 93 7.82 4.21 7.62
CA LYS A 93 6.64 3.63 8.27
C LYS A 93 5.83 2.75 7.31
N ILE A 94 5.93 3.01 6.02
CA ILE A 94 5.08 2.39 4.99
C ILE A 94 5.65 1.02 4.63
N VAL A 95 4.80 0.01 4.74
CA VAL A 95 5.07 -1.38 4.39
C VAL A 95 4.06 -1.79 3.33
N PHE A 96 4.50 -1.96 2.09
CA PHE A 96 3.65 -2.45 1.02
C PHE A 96 3.28 -3.92 1.26
N ILE A 97 2.02 -4.28 1.06
CA ILE A 97 1.45 -5.62 1.27
C ILE A 97 0.46 -6.00 0.15
N HIS A 98 -0.17 -7.17 0.25
CA HIS A 98 -1.25 -7.61 -0.66
C HIS A 98 -0.82 -7.72 -2.13
N PHE A 99 0.37 -8.27 -2.38
CA PHE A 99 0.89 -8.40 -3.74
C PHE A 99 0.11 -9.42 -4.58
N ASN A 100 -0.21 -9.06 -5.82
CA ASN A 100 -0.59 -10.03 -6.83
C ASN A 100 0.59 -10.97 -7.12
N HIS A 101 0.33 -12.22 -7.53
CA HIS A 101 1.36 -13.18 -7.91
C HIS A 101 2.25 -12.73 -9.08
N THR A 102 1.80 -11.77 -9.90
CA THR A 102 2.59 -11.16 -10.97
C THR A 102 3.55 -10.07 -10.47
N ASN A 103 3.42 -9.64 -9.22
CA ASN A 103 4.10 -8.45 -8.75
C ASN A 103 5.62 -8.65 -8.63
N PRO A 104 6.44 -7.83 -9.30
CA PRO A 104 7.90 -7.99 -9.30
C PRO A 104 8.52 -7.81 -7.90
N LEU A 105 7.81 -7.16 -6.97
CA LEU A 105 8.29 -7.02 -5.59
C LEU A 105 8.36 -8.37 -4.86
N LEU A 106 7.65 -9.40 -5.32
CA LEU A 106 7.73 -10.75 -4.74
C LEU A 106 9.14 -11.34 -4.86
N ASN A 107 9.92 -10.91 -5.86
CA ASN A 107 11.34 -11.25 -5.98
C ASN A 107 12.20 -10.16 -5.30
N PRO A 108 12.89 -10.44 -4.19
CA PRO A 108 13.76 -9.46 -3.52
C PRO A 108 14.91 -8.94 -4.40
N GLU A 109 15.33 -9.71 -5.40
CA GLU A 109 16.43 -9.36 -6.30
C GLU A 109 15.99 -8.56 -7.53
N SER A 110 14.69 -8.32 -7.70
CA SER A 110 14.18 -7.51 -8.81
C SER A 110 14.61 -6.05 -8.69
N GLU A 111 14.75 -5.39 -9.84
CA GLU A 111 15.08 -3.96 -9.88
C GLU A 111 13.96 -3.12 -9.24
N GLU A 112 12.70 -3.56 -9.35
CA GLU A 112 11.54 -2.94 -8.72
C GLU A 112 11.59 -3.04 -7.19
N SER A 113 11.96 -4.21 -6.65
CA SER A 113 12.17 -4.37 -5.20
C SER A 113 13.26 -3.43 -4.69
N LYS A 114 14.41 -3.39 -5.36
CA LYS A 114 15.53 -2.52 -4.98
C LYS A 114 15.14 -1.06 -5.04
N PHE A 115 14.47 -0.64 -6.12
CA PHE A 115 14.01 0.73 -6.30
C PHE A 115 13.07 1.16 -5.17
N VAL A 116 12.07 0.35 -4.80
CA VAL A 116 11.15 0.66 -3.70
C VAL A 116 11.88 0.82 -2.36
N LEU A 117 12.87 -0.04 -2.09
CA LEU A 117 13.69 0.04 -0.88
C LEU A 117 14.61 1.28 -0.89
N GLU A 118 15.20 1.63 -2.04
CA GLU A 118 16.02 2.83 -2.21
C GLU A 118 15.24 4.12 -2.00
N GLN A 119 13.95 4.13 -2.33
CA GLN A 119 13.06 5.26 -2.04
C GLN A 119 12.68 5.36 -0.54
N GLY A 120 13.13 4.44 0.31
CA GLY A 120 12.93 4.48 1.77
C GLY A 120 11.66 3.78 2.27
N PHE A 121 10.94 3.08 1.40
CA PHE A 121 9.76 2.28 1.77
C PHE A 121 10.16 0.85 2.16
N LYS A 122 9.23 0.11 2.75
CA LYS A 122 9.39 -1.31 3.09
C LYS A 122 8.47 -2.19 2.26
N ILE A 123 8.89 -3.43 2.06
CA ILE A 123 8.13 -4.47 1.36
C ILE A 123 7.84 -5.58 2.36
N GLY A 124 6.56 -5.86 2.62
CA GLY A 124 6.17 -6.94 3.51
C GLY A 124 6.58 -8.31 2.97
N ARG A 125 7.10 -9.16 3.85
CA ARG A 125 7.51 -10.54 3.52
C ARG A 125 6.73 -11.55 4.37
N LEU A 126 6.67 -12.77 3.86
CA LEU A 126 6.06 -13.88 4.59
C LEU A 126 6.80 -14.06 5.93
N ASN A 127 6.02 -14.18 7.00
CA ASN A 127 6.49 -14.30 8.40
C ASN A 127 7.09 -13.04 9.02
N ASP A 128 6.95 -11.86 8.40
CA ASP A 128 7.29 -10.61 9.10
C ASP A 128 6.42 -10.42 10.34
N VAL A 129 7.05 -10.00 11.44
CA VAL A 129 6.38 -9.75 12.72
C VAL A 129 6.61 -8.31 13.14
N PHE A 130 5.51 -7.56 13.31
CA PHE A 130 5.52 -6.17 13.75
C PHE A 130 4.94 -6.07 15.16
N LYS A 131 5.70 -5.49 16.08
CA LYS A 131 5.23 -5.24 17.45
C LYS A 131 4.38 -3.97 17.47
N LEU A 132 3.19 -4.08 18.04
CA LEU A 132 2.26 -2.98 18.35
C LEU A 132 2.34 -2.58 19.83
#